data_AF-A0A2T0VYB3-F1
#
_entry.id   AF-A0A2T0VYB3-F1
#
_cell.length_a   1.000
_cell.length_b   1.000
_cell.length_c   1.000
_cell.angle_alpha   90.00
_cell.angle_beta   90.00
_cell.angle_gamma   90.00
#
_symmetry.space_group_name_H-M   'P 1'
#
loop_
_entity.id
_entity.type
_entity.pdbx_description
1 polymer ?
#
loop_
_entity_poly.entity_id
_entity_poly.type
_entity_poly.pdbx_seq_one_letter_code
_entity_poly.pdbx_strand_id
1 'polypeptide(L)'
;MGISGGLAGAAGLFEVAGPAGQISIDFNVGYGFTAIIVAFLGRLHPIGILLAAGLMALTYIGGEIAQSNLGLPGAAIQLMQGMLLFFLLMVDVLTNYRVRFGKGAIA
;
A
#
# COMPACT_ATOMS: atom_id res chain seq x y z
N MET A 1 -11.44 -5.48 -20.02
CA MET A 1 -12.17 -5.60 -18.73
C MET A 1 -12.37 -7.03 -18.27
N GLY A 2 -12.55 -8.02 -19.16
CA GLY A 2 -12.75 -9.43 -18.73
C GLY A 2 -11.58 -10.03 -17.93
N ILE A 3 -10.34 -9.87 -18.40
CA ILE A 3 -9.15 -10.45 -17.73
C ILE A 3 -8.87 -9.79 -16.38
N SER A 4 -8.90 -8.46 -16.31
CA SER A 4 -8.68 -7.72 -15.07
C SER A 4 -9.78 -7.98 -14.03
N GLY A 5 -11.04 -8.08 -14.47
CA GLY A 5 -12.16 -8.45 -13.60
C GLY A 5 -12.06 -9.89 -13.10
N GLY A 6 -11.64 -10.82 -13.96
CA GLY A 6 -11.38 -12.21 -13.57
C GLY A 6 -10.25 -12.33 -12.54
N LEU A 7 -9.15 -11.59 -12.71
CA LEU A 7 -8.04 -11.55 -11.74
C LEU A 7 -8.45 -10.91 -10.40
N ALA A 8 -9.23 -9.83 -10.43
CA ALA A 8 -9.76 -9.21 -9.22
C ALA A 8 -10.72 -10.15 -8.46
N GLY A 9 -11.58 -10.87 -9.20
CA GLY A 9 -12.45 -11.90 -8.63
C GLY A 9 -11.66 -13.06 -8.03
N ALA A 10 -10.62 -13.54 -8.72
CA ALA A 10 -9.74 -14.59 -8.21
C ALA A 10 -9.02 -14.14 -6.91
N ALA A 11 -8.52 -12.91 -6.86
CA ALA A 11 -7.89 -12.36 -5.65
C ALA A 11 -8.86 -12.36 -4.45
N GLY A 12 -10.12 -11.95 -4.65
CA GLY A 12 -11.15 -12.02 -3.61
C GLY A 12 -11.48 -13.45 -3.17
N LEU A 13 -11.53 -14.41 -4.11
CA LEU A 13 -11.73 -15.81 -3.79
C LEU A 13 -10.58 -16.39 -2.94
N PHE A 14 -9.33 -16.04 -3.24
CA PHE A 14 -8.17 -16.49 -2.46
C PHE A 14 -8.17 -15.91 -1.04
N GLU A 15 -8.64 -14.68 -0.86
CA GLU A 15 -8.75 -14.05 0.46
C GLU A 15 -9.82 -14.75 1.33
N VAL A 16 -11.00 -15.01 0.75
CA VAL A 16 -12.10 -15.65 1.48
C VAL A 16 -11.81 -17.14 1.76
N ALA A 17 -11.26 -17.86 0.78
CA ALA A 17 -10.96 -19.29 0.91
C ALA A 17 -9.70 -19.57 1.75
N GLY A 18 -8.83 -18.57 1.95
CA GLY A 18 -7.58 -18.69 2.70
C GLY A 18 -7.67 -18.03 4.09
N PRO A 19 -7.10 -16.82 4.28
CA PRO A 19 -6.94 -16.21 5.61
C PRO A 19 -8.25 -15.96 6.36
N ALA A 20 -9.30 -15.51 5.66
CA ALA A 20 -10.55 -15.15 6.32
C ALA A 20 -11.36 -16.38 6.76
N GLY A 21 -11.34 -17.47 5.97
CA GLY A 21 -12.03 -18.73 6.23
C GLY A 21 -13.58 -18.65 6.28
N GLN A 22 -14.14 -17.44 6.20
CA GLN A 22 -15.57 -17.14 6.20
C GLN A 22 -15.79 -15.79 5.51
N ILE A 23 -16.98 -15.61 4.93
CA ILE A 23 -17.39 -14.33 4.35
C ILE A 23 -17.76 -13.40 5.50
N SER A 24 -16.80 -12.62 5.98
CA SER A 24 -17.05 -11.54 6.94
C SER A 24 -17.29 -10.23 6.20
N ILE A 25 -18.17 -9.36 6.72
CA ILE A 25 -18.49 -8.06 6.09
C ILE A 25 -17.23 -7.17 6.01
N ASP A 26 -16.30 -7.37 6.94
CA ASP A 26 -15.07 -6.58 7.05
C ASP A 26 -13.89 -7.14 6.23
N PHE A 27 -14.09 -8.18 5.41
CA PHE A 27 -12.98 -8.84 4.69
C PHE A 27 -12.23 -7.91 3.73
N ASN A 28 -12.85 -6.84 3.25
CA ASN A 28 -12.24 -5.87 2.34
C ASN A 28 -11.62 -4.65 3.07
N VAL A 29 -11.83 -4.52 4.38
CA VAL A 29 -11.45 -3.30 5.11
C VAL A 29 -9.93 -3.20 5.14
N GLY A 30 -9.40 -2.09 4.61
CA GLY A 30 -7.96 -1.80 4.59
C GLY A 30 -7.23 -2.26 3.32
N TYR A 31 -7.68 -3.30 2.61
CA TYR A 31 -7.02 -3.79 1.40
C TYR A 31 -6.93 -2.74 0.28
N GLY A 32 -7.98 -1.93 0.09
CA GLY A 32 -7.97 -0.83 -0.88
C GLY A 32 -6.92 0.25 -0.56
N PHE A 33 -6.75 0.59 0.71
CA PHE A 33 -5.74 1.57 1.12
C PHE A 33 -4.32 1.05 0.87
N THR A 34 -4.05 -0.19 1.27
CA THR A 34 -2.78 -0.87 0.99
C THR A 34 -2.50 -0.97 -0.51
N ALA A 35 -3.53 -1.25 -1.32
CA ALA A 35 -3.40 -1.36 -2.78
C ALA A 35 -2.95 -0.05 -3.45
N ILE A 36 -3.36 1.12 -2.93
CA ILE A 36 -2.88 2.42 -3.42
C ILE A 36 -1.35 2.50 -3.27
N ILE A 37 -0.84 2.11 -2.09
CA ILE A 37 0.59 2.14 -1.78
C ILE A 37 1.37 1.23 -2.74
N VAL A 38 0.89 0.00 -2.93
CA VAL A 38 1.51 -0.96 -3.84
C VAL A 38 1.52 -0.43 -5.28
N ALA A 39 0.44 0.20 -5.73
CA ALA A 39 0.35 0.74 -7.09
C ALA A 39 1.37 1.86 -7.35
N PHE A 40 1.54 2.78 -6.39
CA PHE A 40 2.53 3.86 -6.48
C PHE A 40 3.95 3.33 -6.35
N LEU A 41 4.21 2.41 -5.42
CA LEU A 41 5.53 1.81 -5.22
C LEU A 41 5.97 0.99 -6.44
N GLY A 42 5.04 0.27 -7.06
CA GLY A 42 5.28 -0.48 -8.30
C GLY A 42 5.34 0.39 -9.56
N ARG A 43 5.15 1.72 -9.45
CA ARG A 43 5.10 2.67 -10.57
C ARG A 43 4.17 2.23 -11.71
N LEU A 44 3.02 1.62 -11.37
CA LEU A 44 2.04 1.06 -12.31
C LEU A 44 2.56 -0.06 -13.25
N HIS A 45 3.76 -0.60 -13.00
CA HIS A 45 4.32 -1.69 -13.79
C HIS A 45 3.97 -3.06 -13.17
N PRO A 46 3.49 -4.07 -13.94
CA PRO A 46 3.04 -5.35 -13.36
C PRO A 46 4.09 -6.06 -12.51
N ILE A 47 5.34 -6.10 -12.97
CA ILE A 47 6.45 -6.71 -12.23
C ILE A 47 6.80 -5.89 -10.98
N GLY A 48 6.70 -4.56 -11.06
CA GLY A 48 6.95 -3.68 -9.92
C GLY A 48 5.88 -3.84 -8.84
N ILE A 49 4.62 -4.02 -9.25
CA ILE A 49 3.50 -4.29 -8.36
C ILE A 49 3.69 -5.61 -7.60
N LEU A 50 4.18 -6.67 -8.24
CA LEU A 50 4.46 -7.94 -7.56
C LEU A 50 5.53 -7.79 -6.47
N LEU A 51 6.64 -7.09 -6.77
CA LEU A 51 7.69 -6.83 -5.80
C LEU A 51 7.21 -5.90 -4.67
N ALA A 52 6.47 -4.84 -5.01
CA ALA A 52 5.89 -3.91 -4.05
C ALA A 52 4.86 -4.59 -3.13
N ALA A 53 4.02 -5.49 -3.66
CA ALA A 53 3.08 -6.27 -2.88
C ALA A 53 3.81 -7.20 -1.90
N GLY A 54 4.93 -7.80 -2.32
CA GLY A 54 5.80 -8.58 -1.43
C GLY A 54 6.37 -7.75 -0.29
N LEU A 55 6.90 -6.55 -0.58
CA LEU A 55 7.39 -5.63 0.45
C LEU A 55 6.29 -5.21 1.42
N MET A 56 5.10 -4.91 0.91
CA MET A 56 3.94 -4.55 1.74
C MET A 56 3.47 -5.72 2.60
N ALA A 57 3.46 -6.95 2.07
CA ALA A 57 3.14 -8.15 2.83
C ALA A 57 4.13 -8.36 3.99
N LEU A 58 5.44 -8.22 3.74
CA LEU A 58 6.46 -8.28 4.80
C LEU A 58 6.26 -7.20 5.86
N THR A 59 5.91 -5.99 5.43
CA THR A 59 5.65 -4.86 6.34
C THR A 59 4.42 -5.11 7.21
N TYR A 60 3.37 -5.68 6.63
CA TYR A 60 2.13 -6.01 7.34
C TYR A 60 2.36 -7.12 8.36
N ILE A 61 2.91 -8.27 7.93
CA ILE A 61 3.19 -9.42 8.80
C ILE A 61 4.22 -9.03 9.88
N GLY A 62 5.29 -8.33 9.51
CA GLY A 62 6.28 -7.81 10.46
C GLY A 62 5.68 -6.83 11.46
N GLY A 63 4.75 -5.98 11.01
CA GLY A 63 3.99 -5.06 11.85
C GLY A 63 3.07 -5.78 12.82
N GLU A 64 2.39 -6.84 12.39
CA GLU A 64 1.51 -7.68 13.22
C GLU A 64 2.30 -8.43 14.29
N ILE A 65 3.46 -8.98 13.92
CA ILE A 65 4.40 -9.61 14.86
C ILE A 65 4.91 -8.57 15.86
N ALA A 66 5.30 -7.37 15.42
CA ALA A 66 5.73 -6.30 16.30
C ALA A 66 4.60 -5.84 17.23
N GLN A 67 3.38 -5.75 16.73
CA GLN A 67 2.19 -5.47 17.53
C GLN A 67 1.97 -6.52 18.62
N SER A 68 2.07 -7.80 18.28
CA SER A 68 1.86 -8.91 19.22
C SER A 68 2.97 -8.96 20.29
N ASN A 69 4.23 -8.78 19.90
CA ASN A 69 5.36 -8.87 20.83
C ASN A 69 5.54 -7.63 21.71
N LEU A 70 5.27 -6.43 21.18
CA LEU A 70 5.48 -5.15 21.88
C LEU A 70 4.19 -4.56 22.46
N GLY A 71 3.04 -5.23 22.27
CA GLY A 71 1.74 -4.76 22.73
C GLY A 71 1.29 -3.46 22.04
N LEU A 72 1.74 -3.19 20.82
CA LEU A 72 1.42 -1.95 20.12
C LEU A 72 -0.03 -1.96 19.58
N PRO A 73 -0.74 -0.82 19.62
CA PRO A 73 -2.07 -0.72 19.03
C PRO A 73 -2.01 -0.88 17.51
N GLY A 74 -3.05 -1.46 16.90
CA GLY A 74 -3.08 -1.74 15.44
C GLY A 74 -3.02 -0.48 14.57
N ALA A 75 -3.37 0.67 15.15
CA ALA A 75 -3.18 1.97 14.56
C ALA A 75 -1.70 2.27 14.22
N ALA A 76 -0.73 1.69 14.94
CA ALA A 76 0.69 1.85 14.64
C ALA A 76 1.07 1.27 13.27
N ILE A 77 0.47 0.13 12.89
CA ILE A 77 0.69 -0.50 11.59
C ILE A 77 0.15 0.42 10.48
N GLN A 78 -1.06 0.95 10.66
CA GLN A 78 -1.66 1.87 9.69
C GLN A 78 -0.87 3.18 9.57
N LEU A 79 -0.38 3.73 10.68
CA LEU A 79 0.50 4.90 10.67
C LEU A 79 1.78 4.62 9.88
N MET A 80 2.39 3.45 10.07
CA MET A 80 3.61 3.07 9.36
C MET A 80 3.38 2.96 7.85
N GLN A 81 2.25 2.37 7.43
CA GLN A 81 1.85 2.33 6.01
C GLN A 81 1.61 3.74 5.44
N GLY A 82 0.92 4.60 6.18
CA GLY A 82 0.67 5.98 5.79
C GLY A 82 1.96 6.79 5.66
N MET A 83 2.90 6.64 6.59
CA MET A 83 4.22 7.27 6.51
C MET A 83 5.01 6.77 5.29
N LEU A 84 4.97 5.47 5.01
CA LEU A 84 5.65 4.91 3.84
C LEU A 84 5.11 5.53 2.54
N LEU A 85 3.79 5.60 2.39
CA LEU A 85 3.16 6.26 1.25
C LEU A 85 3.52 7.74 1.17
N PHE A 86 3.49 8.44 2.31
CA PHE A 86 3.81 9.86 2.39
C PHE A 86 5.24 10.14 1.91
N PHE A 87 6.23 9.41 2.43
CA PHE A 87 7.62 9.57 2.01
C PHE A 87 7.82 9.20 0.53
N LEU A 88 7.17 8.14 0.06
CA LEU A 88 7.22 7.74 -1.34
C LEU A 88 6.71 8.87 -2.24
N LEU A 89 5.50 9.37 -1.98
CA LEU A 89 4.90 10.45 -2.75
C LEU A 89 5.73 11.75 -2.65
N MET A 90 6.26 12.05 -1.47
CA MET A 90 7.12 13.23 -1.28
C MET A 90 8.37 13.15 -2.16
N VAL A 91 9.03 12.00 -2.21
CA VAL A 91 10.21 11.78 -3.07
C VAL A 91 9.83 11.80 -4.55
N ASP A 92 8.70 11.20 -4.91
CA ASP A 92 8.22 11.17 -6.30
C ASP A 92 7.91 12.58 -6.81
N VAL A 93 7.24 13.41 -6.00
CA VAL A 93 7.00 14.83 -6.30
C VAL A 93 8.31 15.60 -6.40
N LEU A 94 9.22 15.43 -5.44
CA LEU A 94 10.49 16.16 -5.42
C LEU A 94 11.39 15.82 -6.63
N THR A 95 11.30 14.59 -7.13
CA THR A 95 12.09 14.13 -8.29
C THR A 95 11.46 14.56 -9.61
N ASN A 96 10.13 14.48 -9.74
CA ASN A 96 9.43 14.84 -10.96
C ASN A 96 9.25 16.36 -11.13
N TYR A 97 9.09 17.10 -10.02
CA TYR A 97 9.04 18.56 -10.04
C TYR A 97 10.40 19.13 -9.66
N ARG A 98 11.11 19.72 -10.64
CA ARG A 98 12.22 20.63 -10.31
C ARG A 98 11.64 21.78 -9.50
N VAL A 99 11.94 21.81 -8.21
CA VAL A 99 11.62 22.91 -7.31
C VAL A 99 12.32 24.17 -7.83
N ARG A 100 11.65 24.90 -8.73
CA ARG A 100 12.05 26.25 -9.11
C ARG A 100 11.57 27.15 -8.00
N PHE A 101 12.43 27.39 -7.01
CA PHE A 101 12.29 28.56 -6.15
C PHE A 101 12.27 29.78 -7.07
N GLY A 102 11.07 30.32 -7.31
CA GLY A 102 10.91 31.55 -8.06
C GLY A 102 11.81 32.59 -7.41
N LYS A 103 12.81 33.10 -8.13
CA LYS A 103 13.43 34.37 -7.77
C LYS A 103 12.29 35.35 -7.66
N GLY A 104 12.10 35.90 -6.45
CA GLY A 104 11.16 36.98 -6.24
C GLY A 104 11.34 38.01 -7.34
N ALA A 105 10.25 38.34 -8.02
CA ALA A 105 10.20 39.55 -8.82
C ALA A 105 10.43 40.71 -7.85
N ILE A 106 11.66 41.20 -7.81
CA ILE A 106 12.02 42.47 -7.19
C ILE A 106 12.50 43.38 -8.31
N ALA A 107 11.92 44.59 -8.29
CA ALA A 107 12.04 45.74 -9.18
C ALA A 107 11.17 45.70 -10.45
#